data_AF-A0A2C9ZP06-F1
#
_entry.id   AF-A0A2C9ZP06-F1
#
_cell.length_a   1.000
_cell.length_b   1.000
_cell.length_c   1.000
_cell.angle_alpha   90.00
_cell.angle_beta   90.00
_cell.angle_gamma   90.00
#
_symmetry.space_group_name_H-M   'P 1'
#
loop_
_entity.id
_entity.type
_entity.pdbx_description
1 polymer ?
#
loop_
_entity_poly.entity_id
_entity_poly.type
_entity_poly.pdbx_seq_one_letter_code
_entity_poly.pdbx_strand_id
1 'polypeptide(L)'
;MLLPPRLGALLRELAAQPPPCLMISHGPAAPRWLFPGRVPGQSLDLRSLINQLNRHGISARPARNGALAALASDLPAAILADLLGLHVNTAVRRVTYARSDWAGYLADRAAE
;
A
#
# COMPACT_ATOMS: atom_id res chain seq x y z
N MET A 1 3.93 -10.13 8.97
CA MET A 1 4.27 -8.86 8.29
C MET A 1 4.37 -7.75 9.32
N LEU A 2 5.49 -7.01 9.32
CA LEU A 2 5.69 -5.88 10.23
C LEU A 2 5.04 -4.64 9.60
N LEU A 3 3.90 -4.20 10.14
CA LEU A 3 3.27 -2.94 9.73
C LEU A 3 3.99 -1.79 10.45
N PRO A 4 4.32 -0.66 9.78
CA PRO A 4 4.90 0.49 10.46
C PRO A 4 4.03 0.91 11.66
N PRO A 5 4.63 1.16 12.84
CA PRO A 5 3.88 1.30 14.09
C PRO A 5 2.87 2.46 14.06
N ARG A 6 3.22 3.56 13.37
CA ARG A 6 2.32 4.69 13.15
C ARG A 6 1.09 4.30 12.34
N LEU A 7 1.28 3.58 11.23
CA LEU A 7 0.17 3.10 10.41
C LEU A 7 -0.69 2.09 11.18
N GLY A 8 -0.08 1.19 11.96
CA GLY A 8 -0.80 0.27 12.81
C GLY A 8 -1.62 0.94 13.92
N ALA A 9 -1.17 2.07 14.45
CA ALA A 9 -1.97 2.88 15.35
C ALA A 9 -3.21 3.46 14.64
N LEU A 10 -3.02 4.08 13.46
CA LEU A 10 -4.12 4.65 12.67
C LEU A 10 -5.16 3.61 12.25
N LEU A 11 -4.71 2.42 11.82
CA LEU A 11 -5.64 1.35 11.46
C LEU A 11 -6.44 0.82 12.65
N ARG A 12 -5.83 0.74 13.84
CA ARG A 12 -6.53 0.37 15.07
C ARG A 12 -7.53 1.42 15.50
N GLU A 13 -7.15 2.70 15.42
CA GLU A 13 -8.05 3.82 15.67
C GLU A 13 -9.25 3.78 14.73
N LEU A 14 -9.01 3.59 13.42
CA LEU A 14 -10.07 3.44 12.42
C LEU A 14 -10.96 2.22 12.70
N ALA A 15 -10.38 1.10 13.12
CA ALA A 15 -11.14 -0.09 13.51
C ALA A 15 -11.96 0.14 14.79
N ALA A 16 -11.53 1.01 15.71
CA ALA A 16 -12.26 1.32 16.94
C ALA A 16 -13.41 2.34 16.72
N GLN A 17 -13.35 3.17 15.68
CA GLN A 17 -14.42 4.11 15.36
C GLN A 17 -15.73 3.38 15.00
N PRO A 18 -16.91 3.86 15.41
CA PRO A 18 -18.17 3.29 14.94
C PRO A 18 -18.28 3.46 13.42
N PRO A 19 -18.89 2.50 12.68
CA PRO A 19 -19.11 2.68 11.25
C PRO A 19 -19.89 3.97 11.02
N PRO A 20 -19.56 4.76 9.97
CA PRO A 20 -20.35 5.92 9.61
C PRO A 20 -21.81 5.48 9.47
N CYS A 21 -22.74 6.24 10.07
CA CYS A 21 -24.13 5.85 10.19
C CYS A 21 -24.72 5.57 8.79
N LEU A 22 -24.76 4.30 8.40
CA LEU A 22 -25.44 3.86 7.19
C LEU A 22 -26.93 3.94 7.51
N MET A 23 -27.73 4.46 6.58
CA MET A 23 -29.19 4.57 6.74
C MET A 23 -29.88 3.22 6.99
N ILE A 24 -29.17 2.12 6.76
CA ILE A 24 -29.64 0.75 6.97
C ILE A 24 -28.63 0.07 7.89
N SER A 25 -29.07 -0.28 9.10
CA SER A 25 -28.24 -0.98 10.08
C SER A 25 -28.05 -2.44 9.65
N HIS A 26 -26.85 -2.97 9.79
CA HIS A 26 -26.57 -4.36 9.50
C HIS A 26 -26.64 -5.18 10.80
N GLY A 27 -27.22 -6.37 10.74
CA GLY A 27 -27.29 -7.28 11.88
C GLY A 27 -25.89 -7.69 12.37
N PRO A 28 -25.76 -8.19 13.60
CA PRO A 28 -24.46 -8.44 14.27
C PRO A 28 -23.55 -9.49 13.61
N ALA A 29 -24.00 -10.13 12.52
CA ALA A 29 -23.36 -11.31 11.93
C ALA A 29 -22.51 -11.02 10.68
N ALA A 30 -22.52 -9.79 10.12
CA ALA A 30 -21.77 -9.53 8.89
C ALA A 30 -20.36 -8.98 9.16
N PRO A 31 -19.36 -9.40 8.36
CA PRO A 31 -17.98 -8.96 8.53
C PRO A 31 -17.88 -7.44 8.36
N ARG A 32 -17.34 -6.78 9.38
CA ARG A 32 -17.16 -5.33 9.38
C ARG A 32 -15.94 -4.96 8.54
N TRP A 33 -16.17 -4.24 7.44
CA TRP A 33 -15.10 -3.68 6.61
C TRP A 33 -14.39 -2.53 7.32
N LEU A 34 -13.06 -2.49 7.21
CA LEU A 34 -12.24 -1.37 7.70
C LEU A 34 -12.53 -0.07 6.92
N PHE A 35 -12.81 -0.21 5.62
CA PHE A 35 -13.29 0.87 4.76
C PHE A 35 -14.68 0.50 4.25
N PRO A 36 -15.76 0.93 4.94
CA PRO A 36 -17.12 0.61 4.55
C PRO A 36 -17.57 1.40 3.32
N GLY A 37 -18.29 0.73 2.42
CA GLY A 37 -18.97 1.36 1.30
C GLY A 37 -20.29 2.03 1.73
N ARG A 38 -21.00 2.64 0.77
CA ARG A 38 -22.32 3.27 1.01
C ARG A 38 -23.43 2.24 1.21
N VAL A 39 -23.26 1.04 0.65
CA VAL A 39 -24.19 -0.07 0.79
C VAL A 39 -23.75 -0.92 1.99
N PRO A 40 -24.67 -1.24 2.92
CA PRO A 40 -24.36 -2.11 4.05
C PRO A 40 -23.77 -3.46 3.59
N GLY A 41 -22.74 -3.92 4.31
CA GLY A 41 -22.07 -5.19 4.00
C GLY A 41 -21.08 -5.13 2.82
N GLN A 42 -20.96 -3.99 2.12
CA GLN A 42 -20.00 -3.82 1.03
C GLN A 42 -18.77 -3.01 1.47
N SER A 43 -17.62 -3.37 0.91
CA SER A 43 -16.40 -2.58 1.05
C SER A 43 -16.48 -1.31 0.20
N LEU A 44 -15.63 -0.34 0.54
CA LEU A 44 -15.45 0.85 -0.28
C LEU A 44 -14.88 0.46 -1.65
N ASP A 45 -15.56 0.89 -2.71
CA ASP A 45 -15.08 0.69 -4.08
C ASP A 45 -13.71 1.36 -4.29
N LEU A 46 -12.87 0.74 -5.14
CA LEU A 46 -11.51 1.18 -5.41
C LEU A 46 -11.44 2.63 -5.91
N ARG A 47 -12.35 3.04 -6.79
CA ARG A 47 -12.35 4.41 -7.33
C ARG A 47 -12.69 5.42 -6.23
N SER A 48 -13.60 5.06 -5.34
CA SER A 48 -13.98 5.90 -4.20
C SER A 48 -12.82 6.05 -3.22
N LEU A 49 -12.10 4.96 -2.94
CA LEU A 49 -10.89 4.99 -2.10
C LEU A 49 -9.79 5.85 -2.74
N ILE A 50 -9.50 5.66 -4.03
CA ILE A 50 -8.51 6.47 -4.76
C ILE A 50 -8.90 7.95 -4.71
N ASN A 51 -10.16 8.29 -4.94
CA ASN A 51 -10.63 9.68 -4.87
C ASN A 51 -10.49 10.27 -3.45
N GLN A 52 -10.69 9.47 -2.40
CA GLN A 52 -10.47 9.93 -1.03
C GLN A 52 -8.98 10.17 -0.76
N LEU A 53 -8.11 9.26 -1.18
CA LEU A 53 -6.65 9.43 -1.06
C LEU A 53 -6.17 10.68 -1.81
N ASN A 54 -6.64 10.87 -3.05
CA ASN A 54 -6.28 12.03 -3.87
C ASN A 54 -6.71 13.35 -3.21
N ARG A 55 -7.88 13.39 -2.54
CA ARG A 55 -8.34 14.57 -1.79
C ARG A 55 -7.41 14.96 -0.64
N HIS A 56 -6.63 14.01 -0.13
CA HIS A 56 -5.59 14.23 0.89
C HIS A 56 -4.18 14.35 0.28
N GLY A 57 -4.07 14.54 -1.04
CA GLY A 57 -2.78 14.65 -1.74
C GLY A 57 -2.03 13.34 -1.94
N ILE A 58 -2.68 12.20 -1.65
CA ILE A 58 -2.06 10.87 -1.76
C ILE A 58 -2.44 10.25 -3.10
N SER A 59 -1.55 10.39 -4.08
CA SER A 59 -1.72 9.76 -5.39
C SER A 59 -1.43 8.25 -5.28
N ALA A 60 -2.48 7.42 -5.29
CA ALA A 60 -2.36 5.98 -4.99
C ALA A 60 -1.36 5.21 -5.88
N ARG A 61 -1.35 5.46 -7.20
CA ARG A 61 -0.42 4.80 -8.14
C ARG A 61 1.03 5.25 -7.93
N PRO A 62 1.35 6.57 -7.95
CA PRO A 62 2.69 7.05 -7.61
C PRO A 62 3.18 6.59 -6.23
N ALA A 63 2.35 6.68 -5.20
CA ALA A 63 2.71 6.24 -3.85
C ALA A 63 3.05 4.75 -3.81
N ARG A 64 2.24 3.90 -4.47
CA ARG A 64 2.52 2.47 -4.58
C ARG A 64 3.81 2.19 -5.33
N ASN A 65 4.05 2.88 -6.44
CA ASN A 65 5.27 2.70 -7.24
C ASN A 65 6.52 3.14 -6.47
N GLY A 66 6.47 4.28 -5.77
CA GLY A 66 7.55 4.76 -4.93
C GLY A 66 7.85 3.81 -3.77
N ALA A 67 6.82 3.34 -3.08
CA ALA A 67 6.98 2.33 -2.02
C ALA A 67 7.59 1.02 -2.56
N LEU A 68 7.17 0.56 -3.73
CA LEU A 68 7.74 -0.63 -4.36
C LEU A 68 9.20 -0.40 -4.75
N ALA A 69 9.56 0.77 -5.29
CA ALA A 69 10.94 1.09 -5.64
C ALA A 69 11.85 1.15 -4.40
N ALA A 70 11.38 1.73 -3.31
CA ALA A 70 12.09 1.74 -2.02
C ALA A 70 12.32 0.30 -1.53
N LEU A 71 11.28 -0.52 -1.48
CA LEU A 71 11.39 -1.93 -1.09
C LEU A 71 12.33 -2.73 -2.01
N ALA A 72 12.30 -2.46 -3.32
CA ALA A 72 13.16 -3.12 -4.30
C ALA A 72 14.63 -2.69 -4.21
N SER A 73 14.90 -1.55 -3.58
CA SER A 73 16.26 -1.11 -3.27
C SER A 73 16.83 -1.91 -2.09
N ASP A 74 16.01 -2.08 -1.05
CA ASP A 74 16.42 -2.69 0.22
C ASP A 74 16.38 -4.23 0.24
N LEU A 75 15.48 -4.84 -0.54
CA LEU A 75 15.20 -6.28 -0.47
C LEU A 75 15.70 -7.06 -1.71
N PRO A 76 16.27 -8.27 -1.52
CA PRO A 76 16.50 -9.21 -2.62
C PRO A 76 15.19 -9.59 -3.34
N ALA A 77 15.28 -9.88 -4.65
CA ALA A 77 14.12 -10.18 -5.49
C ALA A 77 13.28 -11.37 -4.99
N ALA A 78 13.91 -12.42 -4.44
CA ALA A 78 13.20 -13.58 -3.89
C ALA A 78 12.33 -13.20 -2.68
N ILE A 79 12.87 -12.38 -1.76
CA ILE A 79 12.13 -11.91 -0.58
C ILE A 79 11.01 -10.95 -1.00
N LEU A 80 11.28 -10.07 -1.97
CA LEU A 80 10.28 -9.14 -2.50
C LEU A 80 9.13 -9.87 -3.21
N ALA A 81 9.43 -10.95 -3.94
CA ALA A 81 8.44 -11.80 -4.59
C ALA A 81 7.50 -12.45 -3.57
N ASP A 82 8.07 -13.07 -2.54
CA ASP A 82 7.32 -13.72 -1.47
C ASP A 82 6.49 -12.70 -0.65
N LEU A 83 7.11 -11.58 -0.27
CA LEU A 83 6.47 -10.50 0.51
C LEU A 83 5.24 -9.92 -0.21
N LEU A 84 5.32 -9.70 -1.52
CA LEU A 84 4.28 -9.01 -2.28
C LEU A 84 3.41 -9.95 -3.11
N GLY A 85 3.64 -11.26 -3.04
CA GLY A 85 2.96 -12.27 -3.88
C GLY A 85 3.19 -12.06 -5.38
N LEU A 86 4.37 -11.53 -5.77
CA LEU A 86 4.72 -11.25 -7.16
C LEU A 86 5.42 -12.46 -7.78
N HIS A 87 5.23 -12.65 -9.09
CA HIS A 87 6.06 -13.60 -9.83
C HIS A 87 7.53 -13.21 -9.77
N VAL A 88 8.44 -14.18 -9.58
CA VAL A 88 9.88 -13.94 -9.37
C VAL A 88 10.50 -13.06 -10.46
N ASN A 89 10.18 -13.30 -11.75
CA ASN A 89 10.67 -12.47 -12.85
C ASN A 89 10.24 -10.99 -12.74
N THR A 90 9.03 -10.73 -12.25
CA THR A 90 8.55 -9.36 -12.00
C THR A 90 9.35 -8.72 -10.87
N ALA A 91 9.62 -9.46 -9.80
CA ALA A 91 10.44 -8.97 -8.69
C ALA A 91 11.88 -8.67 -9.12
N VAL A 92 12.51 -9.57 -9.90
CA VAL A 92 13.85 -9.36 -10.48
C VAL A 92 13.88 -8.08 -11.30
N ARG A 93 12.94 -7.91 -12.23
CA ARG A 93 12.86 -6.71 -13.07
C ARG A 93 12.77 -5.43 -12.22
N ARG A 94 11.96 -5.46 -11.13
CA ARG A 94 11.80 -4.30 -10.24
C ARG A 94 13.06 -3.98 -9.44
N VAL A 95 13.76 -4.99 -8.90
CA VAL A 95 15.03 -4.81 -8.18
C VAL A 95 16.12 -4.31 -9.12
N THR A 96 16.21 -4.84 -10.34
CA THR A 96 17.19 -4.37 -11.33
C THR A 96 16.97 -2.91 -11.67
N TYR A 97 15.73 -2.47 -11.92
CA TYR A 97 15.46 -1.05 -12.19
C TYR A 97 15.77 -0.17 -10.97
N ALA A 98 15.35 -0.57 -9.77
CA ALA A 98 15.57 0.21 -8.56
C ALA A 98 17.07 0.38 -8.25
N ARG A 99 17.88 -0.67 -8.42
CA ARG A 99 19.34 -0.62 -8.16
C ARG A 99 20.13 0.04 -9.30
N SER A 100 19.72 -0.15 -10.55
CA SER A 100 20.39 0.44 -11.70
C SER A 100 20.27 1.97 -11.74
N ASP A 101 19.18 2.52 -11.20
CA ASP A 101 18.96 3.98 -11.12
C ASP A 101 20.02 4.69 -10.25
N TRP A 102 20.53 4.02 -9.21
CA TRP A 102 21.56 4.57 -8.32
C TRP A 102 23.00 4.25 -8.72
N ALA A 103 23.23 3.15 -9.44
CA ALA A 103 24.58 2.70 -9.78
C ALA A 103 25.33 3.70 -10.69
N GLY A 104 24.61 4.33 -11.64
CA GLY A 104 25.19 5.38 -12.48
C GLY A 104 25.60 6.62 -11.68
N TYR A 105 24.75 7.05 -10.74
CA TYR A 105 25.02 8.21 -9.88
C TYR A 105 26.12 7.96 -8.84
N LEU A 106 26.21 6.75 -8.29
CA LEU A 106 27.28 6.37 -7.36
C LEU A 106 28.64 6.19 -8.06
N ALA A 107 28.65 5.71 -9.31
CA ALA A 107 29.88 5.62 -10.10
C ALA A 107 30.42 7.00 -10.45
N ASP A 108 29.54 7.96 -10.76
CA ASP A 108 29.90 9.35 -11.04
C ASP A 108 30.45 10.04 -9.77
N ARG A 109 29.80 9.84 -8.61
CA ARG A 109 30.28 10.36 -7.31
C ARG A 109 31.61 9.74 -6.84
N ALA A 110 31.89 8.49 -7.21
CA ALA A 110 33.13 7.80 -6.84
C ALA A 110 34.32 8.15 -7.75
N ALA A 111 34.06 8.82 -8.88
CA ALA A 111 35.07 9.29 -9.83
C ALA A 111 35.52 10.74 -9.58
N GLU A 112 34.84 11.47 -8.67
CA GLU A 112 35.27 12.76 -8.09
C GLU A 112 36.16 12.56 -6.86
#